data_AF-A0AB38Q0Z8-F1
#
_entry.id   AF-A0AB38Q0Z8-F1
#
_cell.length_a   1.000
_cell.length_b   1.000
_cell.length_c   1.000
_cell.angle_alpha   90.00
_cell.angle_beta   90.00
_cell.angle_gamma   90.00
#
_symmetry.space_group_name_H-M   'P 1'
#
loop_
_entity.id
_entity.type
_entity.pdbx_description
1 polymer ?
#
loop_
_entity_poly.entity_id
_entity_poly.type
_entity_poly.pdbx_seq_one_letter_code
_entity_poly.pdbx_strand_id
1 'polypeptide(L)'
;MEDIFIYLAVSVFLIISSSIILKNIFYRDGKKNSKDIKKTIEELYKKIEENPEDYRAIYDLEKCEEEIGKIELALEKYELLANNGILEKREELNICKKLESKYSELGKKEEAFKYAIKIIKIEPSNNLYIIKVANTLAKEGNFKLSNHYFGKAIVSKAEFMTEDLKCAAFVSYKMKDYKKCIAFLEELRKRLIKEAITNKSKDIKKDILELEKDLISIYILSEELNIAKSFIEDILSNKFIDKNHEFDINKLYLFVLYKLEESERFKSLYNKLYSLYKINESNKNYAHLKFDYSFYSYFLGDIEMSKNYFELIKSFDMPEFNIYNLDEILNYLNAVIKATTVLNKLKEENKLGEEKYKNDNYENYVGKENIENWEKTVNSWEISFINFDYIMNLIEVQKTMDIDNILESLKIAEKGNPNNNITIAYKVDKIFSLDRMSFKKLCGNIMKSKFSDYVIVQEYTDATHPANSGEEINYLTYNIKGSKKELILISFKRWQKSEIGELMVRDFLMMVSESGAKSGVLIAPVELSNSAKSYVSHNEKIRVYTRSQFNNLLKDEKI
;
A
#
# COMPACT_ATOMS: atom_id res chain seq x y z
N MET A 1 -51.78 -21.22 49.20
CA MET A 1 -52.20 -22.26 48.23
C MET A 1 -52.85 -21.65 46.98
N GLU A 2 -53.49 -20.48 47.06
CA GLU A 2 -54.06 -19.78 45.89
C GLU A 2 -53.03 -19.35 44.83
N ASP A 3 -51.86 -18.85 45.24
CA ASP A 3 -50.85 -18.38 44.27
C ASP A 3 -50.29 -19.52 43.40
N ILE A 4 -50.14 -20.73 43.95
CA ILE A 4 -49.67 -21.90 43.20
C ILE A 4 -50.68 -22.30 42.11
N PHE A 5 -51.98 -22.18 42.40
CA PHE A 5 -53.04 -22.43 41.42
C PHE A 5 -53.04 -21.39 40.29
N ILE A 6 -52.76 -20.12 40.60
CA ILE A 6 -52.64 -19.06 39.59
C ILE A 6 -51.43 -19.30 38.70
N TYR A 7 -50.27 -19.66 39.26
CA TYR A 7 -49.08 -19.99 38.46
C TYR A 7 -49.28 -21.24 37.59
N LEU A 8 -49.98 -22.26 38.09
CA LEU A 8 -50.36 -23.45 37.31
C LEU A 8 -51.35 -23.11 36.19
N ALA A 9 -52.35 -22.28 36.45
CA ALA A 9 -53.32 -21.86 35.43
C ALA A 9 -52.65 -21.03 34.33
N VAL A 10 -51.75 -20.09 34.69
CA VAL A 10 -51.01 -19.26 33.74
C VAL A 10 -50.02 -20.09 32.91
N SER A 11 -49.33 -21.05 33.53
CA SER A 11 -48.40 -21.93 32.80
C SER A 11 -49.12 -22.89 31.85
N VAL A 12 -50.28 -23.45 32.24
CA VAL A 12 -51.12 -24.23 31.33
C VAL A 12 -51.65 -23.37 30.18
N PHE A 13 -52.07 -22.14 30.45
CA PHE A 13 -52.52 -21.20 29.41
C PHE A 13 -51.40 -20.82 28.44
N LEU A 14 -50.17 -20.64 28.94
CA LEU A 14 -48.98 -20.39 28.11
C LEU A 14 -48.60 -21.62 27.27
N ILE A 15 -48.75 -22.84 27.80
CA ILE A 15 -48.51 -24.07 27.03
C ILE A 15 -49.58 -24.26 25.95
N ILE A 16 -50.85 -23.97 26.24
CA ILE A 16 -51.94 -24.08 25.27
C ILE A 16 -51.80 -22.99 24.19
N SER A 17 -51.51 -21.75 24.57
CA SER A 17 -51.32 -20.65 23.61
C SER A 17 -50.06 -20.84 22.75
N SER A 18 -48.94 -21.29 23.33
CA SER A 18 -47.75 -21.66 22.54
C SER A 18 -48.00 -22.86 21.64
N SER A 19 -48.80 -23.85 22.08
CA SER A 19 -49.25 -24.96 21.23
C SER A 19 -50.17 -24.51 20.10
N ILE A 20 -51.05 -23.53 20.33
CA ILE A 20 -51.92 -22.95 19.29
C ILE A 20 -51.11 -22.10 18.31
N ILE A 21 -50.10 -21.37 18.78
CA ILE A 21 -49.20 -20.58 17.92
C ILE A 21 -48.27 -21.52 17.12
N LEU A 22 -47.70 -22.55 17.74
CA LEU A 22 -46.93 -23.59 17.05
C LEU A 22 -47.81 -24.32 16.05
N LYS A 23 -49.06 -24.64 16.39
CA LYS A 23 -50.03 -25.19 15.44
C LYS A 23 -50.32 -24.15 14.35
N ASN A 24 -50.52 -22.87 14.63
CA ASN A 24 -50.73 -21.87 13.58
C ASN A 24 -49.48 -21.54 12.74
N ILE A 25 -48.27 -21.89 13.19
CA ILE A 25 -47.02 -21.75 12.42
C ILE A 25 -46.74 -23.02 11.62
N PHE A 26 -46.98 -24.22 12.18
CA PHE A 26 -46.81 -25.52 11.50
C PHE A 26 -48.04 -25.97 10.67
N TYR A 27 -49.22 -25.41 10.90
CA TYR A 27 -50.49 -25.67 10.18
C TYR A 27 -50.97 -24.46 9.36
N ARG A 28 -50.05 -23.52 9.05
CA ARG A 28 -50.25 -22.49 8.02
C ARG A 28 -49.59 -22.81 6.69
N ASP A 29 -49.26 -24.07 6.43
CA ASP A 29 -49.32 -24.55 5.06
C ASP A 29 -50.74 -25.02 4.82
N GLY A 30 -51.51 -24.20 4.11
CA GLY A 30 -52.76 -24.66 3.53
C GLY A 30 -52.45 -25.92 2.74
N LYS A 31 -53.01 -27.07 3.16
CA LYS A 31 -53.18 -28.21 2.26
C LYS A 31 -54.05 -27.72 1.09
N LYS A 32 -53.44 -27.13 0.05
CA LYS A 32 -53.96 -27.23 -1.30
C LYS A 32 -54.11 -28.73 -1.56
N ASN A 33 -55.28 -29.13 -2.04
CA ASN A 33 -55.60 -30.53 -2.31
C ASN A 33 -54.46 -31.19 -3.10
N SER A 34 -53.72 -32.12 -2.49
CA SER A 34 -52.68 -32.86 -3.22
C SER A 34 -53.24 -33.66 -4.39
N LYS A 35 -54.57 -33.84 -4.44
CA LYS A 35 -55.32 -34.43 -5.55
C LYS A 35 -55.45 -33.49 -6.75
N ASP A 36 -55.59 -32.18 -6.52
CA ASP A 36 -55.68 -31.19 -7.60
C ASP A 36 -54.29 -30.92 -8.21
N ILE A 37 -53.24 -30.82 -7.38
CA ILE A 37 -51.86 -30.65 -7.86
C ILE A 37 -51.41 -31.87 -8.68
N LYS A 38 -51.75 -33.10 -8.27
CA LYS A 38 -51.44 -34.31 -9.05
C LYS A 38 -52.14 -34.33 -10.41
N LYS A 39 -53.38 -33.87 -10.48
CA LYS A 39 -54.11 -33.74 -11.75
C LYS A 39 -53.49 -32.66 -12.65
N THR A 40 -53.11 -31.52 -12.09
CA THR A 40 -52.37 -30.48 -12.82
C THR A 40 -51.04 -31.01 -13.36
N ILE A 41 -50.32 -31.83 -12.59
CA ILE A 41 -49.08 -32.48 -13.04
C ILE A 41 -49.35 -33.39 -14.24
N GLU A 42 -50.37 -34.24 -14.20
CA GLU A 42 -50.75 -35.13 -15.32
C GLU A 42 -51.12 -34.33 -16.59
N GLU A 43 -51.87 -33.23 -16.44
CA GLU A 43 -52.24 -32.34 -17.56
C GLU A 43 -51.00 -31.63 -18.16
N LEU A 44 -50.06 -31.20 -17.32
CA LEU A 44 -48.82 -30.56 -17.75
C LEU A 44 -47.88 -31.55 -18.44
N TYR A 45 -47.78 -32.80 -17.96
CA TYR A 45 -47.03 -33.86 -18.65
C TYR A 45 -47.57 -34.09 -20.06
N LYS A 46 -48.89 -34.23 -20.21
CA LYS A 46 -49.51 -34.40 -21.53
C LYS A 46 -49.24 -33.21 -22.46
N LYS A 47 -49.29 -31.99 -21.92
CA LYS A 47 -49.01 -30.76 -22.67
C LYS A 47 -47.54 -30.70 -23.16
N ILE A 48 -46.61 -31.18 -22.35
CA ILE A 48 -45.18 -31.27 -22.70
C ILE A 48 -44.92 -32.42 -23.68
N GLU A 49 -45.65 -33.53 -23.60
CA GLU A 49 -45.58 -34.60 -24.62
C GLU A 49 -46.06 -34.11 -25.99
N GLU A 50 -47.12 -33.30 -26.03
CA GLU A 50 -47.65 -32.70 -27.26
C GLU A 50 -46.76 -31.57 -27.81
N ASN A 51 -46.10 -30.81 -26.93
CA ASN A 51 -45.14 -29.77 -27.28
C ASN A 51 -43.93 -29.77 -26.32
N PRO A 52 -42.84 -30.49 -26.65
CA PRO A 52 -41.65 -30.58 -25.81
C PRO A 52 -40.92 -29.25 -25.57
N GLU A 53 -41.23 -28.21 -26.35
CA GLU A 53 -40.67 -26.86 -26.21
C GLU A 53 -41.63 -25.88 -25.51
N ASP A 54 -42.72 -26.36 -24.88
CA ASP A 54 -43.56 -25.51 -24.03
C ASP A 54 -42.88 -25.22 -22.68
N TYR A 55 -41.90 -24.31 -22.71
CA TYR A 55 -41.11 -23.91 -21.53
C TYR A 55 -41.96 -23.35 -20.39
N ARG A 56 -43.15 -22.80 -20.67
CA ARG A 56 -44.06 -22.37 -19.62
C ARG A 56 -44.70 -23.56 -18.92
N ALA A 57 -45.16 -24.56 -19.68
CA ALA A 57 -45.66 -25.81 -19.12
C ALA A 57 -44.58 -26.55 -18.33
N ILE A 58 -43.32 -26.56 -18.82
CA ILE A 58 -42.18 -27.14 -18.10
C ILE A 58 -41.97 -26.39 -16.77
N TYR A 59 -41.96 -25.06 -16.77
CA TYR A 59 -41.80 -24.26 -15.55
C TYR A 59 -42.91 -24.52 -14.51
N ASP A 60 -44.16 -24.51 -14.97
CA ASP A 60 -45.32 -24.75 -14.10
C ASP A 60 -45.32 -26.19 -13.56
N LEU A 61 -44.85 -27.17 -14.36
CA LEU A 61 -44.68 -28.56 -13.94
C LEU A 61 -43.66 -28.65 -12.80
N GLU A 62 -42.46 -28.11 -12.99
CA GLU A 62 -41.40 -28.19 -11.98
C GLU A 62 -41.81 -27.54 -10.66
N LYS A 63 -42.54 -26.43 -10.72
CA LYS A 63 -43.10 -25.79 -9.52
C LYS A 63 -44.09 -26.71 -8.79
N CYS A 64 -44.96 -27.41 -9.52
CA CYS A 64 -45.89 -28.38 -8.92
C CYS A 64 -45.17 -29.62 -8.38
N GLU A 65 -44.11 -30.09 -9.02
CA GLU A 65 -43.31 -31.23 -8.57
C GLU A 65 -42.50 -30.92 -7.30
N GLU A 66 -42.00 -29.68 -7.17
CA GLU A 66 -41.40 -29.17 -5.93
C GLU A 66 -42.40 -29.10 -4.78
N GLU A 67 -43.63 -28.61 -5.03
CA GLU A 67 -44.69 -28.53 -4.02
C GLU A 67 -45.04 -29.91 -3.42
N ILE A 68 -44.70 -31.01 -4.11
CA ILE A 68 -44.90 -32.40 -3.63
C ILE A 68 -43.60 -33.13 -3.27
N GLY A 69 -42.47 -32.42 -3.20
CA GLY A 69 -41.19 -32.94 -2.70
C GLY A 69 -40.35 -33.76 -3.68
N LYS A 70 -40.62 -33.70 -5.00
CA LYS A 70 -39.83 -34.42 -6.03
C LYS A 70 -38.72 -33.52 -6.61
N ILE A 71 -37.66 -33.31 -5.84
CA ILE A 71 -36.65 -32.27 -6.12
C ILE A 71 -35.52 -32.75 -7.08
N GLU A 72 -35.27 -34.05 -7.18
CA GLU A 72 -34.04 -34.58 -7.82
C GLU A 72 -34.04 -34.56 -9.36
N LEU A 73 -35.21 -34.52 -10.01
CA LEU A 73 -35.36 -34.48 -11.49
C LEU A 73 -35.45 -33.05 -12.06
N ALA A 74 -35.48 -32.03 -11.20
CA ALA A 74 -35.79 -30.66 -11.59
C ALA A 74 -34.58 -29.88 -12.14
N LEU A 75 -33.35 -30.32 -11.86
CA LEU A 75 -32.14 -29.59 -12.23
C LEU A 75 -32.01 -29.41 -13.75
N GLU A 76 -32.06 -30.50 -14.53
CA GLU A 76 -31.89 -30.44 -15.99
C GLU A 76 -32.95 -29.56 -16.66
N LYS A 77 -34.20 -29.66 -16.19
CA LYS A 77 -35.31 -28.84 -16.70
C LYS A 77 -35.16 -27.37 -16.28
N TYR A 78 -34.70 -27.09 -15.06
CA TYR A 78 -34.38 -25.73 -14.64
C TYR A 78 -33.19 -25.13 -15.39
N GLU A 79 -32.17 -25.92 -15.72
CA GLU A 79 -31.05 -25.46 -16.56
C GLU A 79 -31.54 -25.09 -17.96
N LEU A 80 -32.38 -25.93 -18.57
CA LEU A 80 -33.02 -25.66 -19.85
C LEU A 80 -33.77 -24.31 -19.79
N LEU A 81 -34.63 -24.14 -18.79
CA LEU A 81 -35.40 -22.91 -18.59
C LEU A 81 -34.52 -21.67 -18.39
N ALA A 82 -33.43 -21.78 -17.63
CA ALA A 82 -32.50 -20.68 -17.35
C ALA A 82 -31.57 -20.33 -18.53
N ASN A 83 -31.50 -21.16 -19.58
CA ASN A 83 -30.68 -20.92 -20.76
C ASN A 83 -31.47 -20.37 -21.96
N ASN A 84 -32.78 -20.62 -22.02
CA ASN A 84 -33.60 -20.21 -23.18
C ASN A 84 -34.10 -18.76 -23.13
N GLY A 85 -34.08 -18.11 -21.96
CA GLY A 85 -34.42 -16.67 -21.84
C GLY A 85 -35.88 -16.32 -22.14
N ILE A 86 -36.79 -17.30 -22.05
CA ILE A 86 -38.22 -17.18 -22.39
C ILE A 86 -39.07 -16.74 -21.19
N LEU A 87 -38.54 -16.91 -19.97
CA LEU A 87 -39.24 -16.59 -18.72
C LEU A 87 -39.12 -15.11 -18.34
N GLU A 88 -40.02 -14.64 -17.48
CA GLU A 88 -39.89 -13.31 -16.90
C GLU A 88 -38.62 -13.22 -16.03
N LYS A 89 -37.97 -12.05 -15.99
CA LYS A 89 -36.73 -11.83 -15.22
C LYS A 89 -36.81 -12.31 -13.77
N ARG A 90 -37.97 -12.16 -13.12
CA ARG A 90 -38.19 -12.60 -11.73
C ARG A 90 -38.21 -14.12 -11.61
N GLU A 91 -38.80 -14.80 -12.58
CA GLU A 91 -38.90 -16.26 -12.63
C GLU A 91 -37.52 -16.86 -12.96
N GLU A 92 -36.83 -16.30 -13.96
CA GLU A 92 -35.45 -16.65 -14.31
C GLU A 92 -34.50 -16.47 -13.12
N LEU A 93 -34.63 -15.36 -12.37
CA LEU A 93 -33.85 -15.10 -11.16
C LEU A 93 -34.09 -16.15 -10.08
N ASN A 94 -35.35 -16.56 -9.87
CA ASN A 94 -35.69 -17.58 -8.88
C ASN A 94 -35.08 -18.93 -9.26
N ILE A 95 -35.18 -19.32 -10.53
CA ILE A 95 -34.55 -20.54 -11.05
C ILE A 95 -33.03 -20.48 -10.87
N CYS A 96 -32.38 -19.36 -11.23
CA CYS A 96 -30.94 -19.23 -11.07
C CYS A 96 -30.50 -19.34 -9.60
N LYS A 97 -31.25 -18.75 -8.66
CA LYS A 97 -30.96 -18.87 -7.21
C LYS A 97 -31.07 -20.32 -6.72
N LYS A 98 -32.07 -21.07 -7.20
CA LYS A 98 -32.24 -22.50 -6.90
C LYS A 98 -31.11 -23.35 -7.46
N LEU A 99 -30.78 -23.17 -8.74
CA LEU A 99 -29.69 -23.89 -9.41
C LEU A 99 -28.36 -23.61 -8.69
N GLU A 100 -28.07 -22.34 -8.40
CA GLU A 100 -26.86 -21.95 -7.68
C GLU A 100 -26.75 -22.63 -6.31
N SER A 101 -27.80 -22.57 -5.49
CA SER A 101 -27.84 -23.22 -4.17
C SER A 101 -27.64 -24.72 -4.29
N LYS A 102 -28.31 -25.37 -5.25
CA LYS A 102 -28.26 -26.83 -5.37
C LYS A 102 -26.91 -27.32 -5.90
N TYR A 103 -26.32 -26.63 -6.88
CA TYR A 103 -24.97 -26.94 -7.35
C TYR A 103 -23.91 -26.71 -6.26
N SER A 104 -24.09 -25.69 -5.41
CA SER A 104 -23.24 -25.47 -4.25
C SER A 104 -23.32 -26.63 -3.24
N GLU A 105 -24.52 -27.15 -2.95
CA GLU A 105 -24.70 -28.33 -2.09
C GLU A 105 -24.04 -29.59 -2.66
N LEU A 106 -24.11 -29.77 -3.98
CA LEU A 106 -23.54 -30.91 -4.69
C LEU A 106 -22.01 -30.80 -4.90
N GLY A 107 -21.38 -29.70 -4.47
CA GLY A 107 -19.95 -29.45 -4.69
C GLY A 107 -19.57 -29.14 -6.14
N LYS A 108 -20.56 -28.91 -7.01
CA LYS A 108 -20.40 -28.55 -8.43
C LYS A 108 -20.10 -27.06 -8.56
N LYS A 109 -18.83 -26.71 -8.27
CA LYS A 109 -18.39 -25.32 -8.07
C LYS A 109 -18.54 -24.46 -9.33
N GLU A 110 -18.26 -24.99 -10.53
CA GLU A 110 -18.31 -24.26 -11.79
C GLU A 110 -19.74 -23.86 -12.16
N GLU A 111 -20.68 -24.80 -12.04
CA GLU A 111 -22.09 -24.57 -12.29
C GLU A 111 -22.67 -23.59 -11.26
N ALA A 112 -22.35 -23.76 -9.98
CA ALA A 112 -22.74 -22.80 -8.95
C ALA A 112 -22.22 -21.38 -9.27
N PHE A 113 -20.95 -21.25 -9.66
CA PHE A 113 -20.37 -19.97 -10.04
C PHE A 113 -21.05 -19.37 -11.28
N LYS A 114 -21.30 -20.17 -12.32
CA LYS A 114 -22.03 -19.76 -13.53
C LYS A 114 -23.39 -19.14 -13.18
N TYR A 115 -24.17 -19.79 -12.31
CA TYR A 115 -25.47 -19.26 -11.91
C TYR A 115 -25.37 -18.06 -10.97
N ALA A 116 -24.37 -17.99 -10.10
CA ALA A 116 -24.08 -16.78 -9.30
C ALA A 116 -23.81 -15.55 -10.20
N ILE A 117 -23.07 -15.75 -11.29
CA ILE A 117 -22.82 -14.72 -12.30
C ILE A 117 -24.09 -14.33 -13.06
N LYS A 118 -24.95 -15.29 -13.42
CA LYS A 118 -26.26 -14.98 -14.04
C LYS A 118 -27.14 -14.15 -13.11
N ILE A 119 -27.15 -14.46 -11.81
CA ILE A 119 -27.93 -13.72 -10.80
C ILE A 119 -27.51 -12.25 -10.77
N ILE A 120 -26.22 -11.94 -10.72
CA ILE A 120 -25.75 -10.53 -10.73
C ILE A 120 -26.02 -9.81 -12.07
N LYS A 121 -26.18 -10.55 -13.17
CA LYS A 121 -26.54 -9.96 -14.48
C LYS A 121 -28.02 -9.56 -14.51
N ILE A 122 -28.89 -10.36 -13.91
CA ILE A 122 -30.34 -10.10 -13.80
C ILE A 122 -30.62 -9.06 -12.69
N GLU A 123 -29.90 -9.15 -11.57
CA GLU A 123 -30.06 -8.32 -10.38
C GLU A 123 -28.72 -7.64 -9.99
N PRO A 124 -28.27 -6.60 -10.70
CA PRO A 124 -26.95 -5.97 -10.49
C PRO A 124 -26.75 -5.25 -9.14
N SER A 125 -27.82 -5.09 -8.35
CA SER A 125 -27.78 -4.52 -7.00
C SER A 125 -27.71 -5.58 -5.89
N ASN A 126 -27.65 -6.86 -6.24
CA ASN A 126 -27.61 -7.94 -5.26
C ASN A 126 -26.22 -8.07 -4.62
N ASN A 127 -25.99 -7.31 -3.54
CA ASN A 127 -24.70 -7.24 -2.85
C ASN A 127 -24.20 -8.61 -2.35
N LEU A 128 -25.09 -9.49 -1.89
CA LEU A 128 -24.74 -10.83 -1.45
C LEU A 128 -24.05 -11.63 -2.58
N TYR A 129 -24.66 -11.64 -3.76
CA TYR A 129 -24.11 -12.36 -4.91
C TYR A 129 -22.90 -11.66 -5.54
N ILE A 130 -22.83 -10.31 -5.48
CA ILE A 130 -21.63 -9.56 -5.90
C ILE A 130 -20.42 -9.96 -5.06
N ILE A 131 -20.57 -10.00 -3.73
CA ILE A 131 -19.50 -10.40 -2.81
C ILE A 131 -19.15 -11.88 -3.01
N LYS A 132 -20.16 -12.75 -3.12
CA LYS A 132 -19.95 -14.19 -3.37
C LYS A 132 -19.14 -14.43 -4.64
N VAL A 133 -19.51 -13.77 -5.74
CA VAL A 133 -18.76 -13.81 -7.01
C VAL A 133 -17.34 -13.28 -6.84
N ALA A 134 -17.16 -12.15 -6.14
CA ALA A 134 -15.85 -11.55 -5.92
C ALA A 134 -14.91 -12.49 -5.14
N ASN A 135 -15.42 -13.14 -4.09
CA ASN A 135 -14.69 -14.12 -3.30
C ASN A 135 -14.29 -15.34 -4.13
N THR A 136 -15.20 -15.88 -4.93
CA THR A 136 -14.90 -17.04 -5.79
C THR A 136 -13.81 -16.68 -6.81
N LEU A 137 -13.94 -15.55 -7.50
CA LEU A 137 -12.93 -15.08 -8.45
C LEU A 137 -11.56 -14.89 -7.81
N ALA A 138 -11.50 -14.38 -6.58
CA ALA A 138 -10.26 -14.21 -5.85
C ALA A 138 -9.58 -15.56 -5.53
N LYS A 139 -10.34 -16.54 -5.03
CA LYS A 139 -9.84 -17.89 -4.73
C LYS A 139 -9.37 -18.63 -5.98
N GLU A 140 -9.94 -18.31 -7.13
CA GLU A 140 -9.53 -18.87 -8.42
C GLU A 140 -8.41 -18.06 -9.12
N GLY A 141 -7.93 -16.98 -8.50
CA GLY A 141 -6.80 -16.20 -9.02
C GLY A 141 -7.17 -15.10 -10.03
N ASN A 142 -8.45 -14.89 -10.32
CA ASN A 142 -8.92 -13.80 -11.18
C ASN A 142 -9.06 -12.49 -10.38
N PHE A 143 -7.92 -11.94 -9.95
CA PHE A 143 -7.85 -10.80 -9.04
C PHE A 143 -8.41 -9.51 -9.64
N LYS A 144 -8.24 -9.29 -10.94
CA LYS A 144 -8.68 -8.08 -11.62
C LYS A 144 -10.21 -7.97 -11.60
N LEU A 145 -10.91 -9.03 -12.00
CA LEU A 145 -12.37 -9.04 -12.00
C LEU A 145 -12.93 -9.11 -10.57
N SER A 146 -12.28 -9.83 -9.67
CA SER A 146 -12.63 -9.82 -8.24
C SER A 146 -12.55 -8.39 -7.65
N ASN A 147 -11.47 -7.66 -7.88
CA ASN A 147 -11.30 -6.28 -7.40
C ASN A 147 -12.39 -5.34 -7.92
N HIS A 148 -12.85 -5.55 -9.15
CA HIS A 148 -13.97 -4.81 -9.73
C HIS A 148 -15.28 -5.08 -8.99
N TYR A 149 -15.60 -6.34 -8.70
CA TYR A 149 -16.81 -6.69 -7.95
C TYR A 149 -16.76 -6.22 -6.50
N PHE A 150 -15.62 -6.30 -5.81
CA PHE A 150 -15.46 -5.68 -4.51
C PHE A 150 -15.63 -4.15 -4.56
N GLY A 151 -15.10 -3.50 -5.61
CA GLY A 151 -15.34 -2.08 -5.85
C GLY A 151 -16.83 -1.74 -6.01
N LYS A 152 -17.60 -2.57 -6.73
CA LYS A 152 -19.06 -2.42 -6.83
C LYS A 152 -19.75 -2.55 -5.47
N ALA A 153 -19.37 -3.55 -4.68
CA ALA A 153 -19.93 -3.78 -3.35
C ALA A 153 -19.63 -2.62 -2.37
N ILE A 154 -18.46 -1.99 -2.47
CA ILE A 154 -18.14 -0.76 -1.72
C ILE A 154 -19.09 0.39 -2.13
N VAL A 155 -19.24 0.63 -3.44
CA VAL A 155 -20.08 1.73 -3.95
C VAL A 155 -21.54 1.57 -3.53
N SER A 156 -22.03 0.33 -3.47
CA SER A 156 -23.38 0.01 -3.01
C SER A 156 -23.52 -0.08 -1.48
N LYS A 157 -22.47 0.26 -0.71
CA LYS A 157 -22.43 0.21 0.76
C LYS A 157 -22.83 -1.17 1.31
N ALA A 158 -22.36 -2.23 0.67
CA ALA A 158 -22.57 -3.59 1.15
C ALA A 158 -21.92 -3.80 2.52
N GLU A 159 -22.53 -4.65 3.33
CA GLU A 159 -21.91 -5.16 4.56
C GLU A 159 -20.98 -6.32 4.20
N PHE A 160 -19.75 -6.27 4.70
CA PHE A 160 -18.73 -7.30 4.48
C PHE A 160 -18.53 -8.12 5.77
N MET A 161 -18.50 -9.44 5.62
CA MET A 161 -18.08 -10.33 6.70
C MET A 161 -16.55 -10.37 6.80
N THR A 162 -16.04 -10.89 7.92
CA THR A 162 -14.59 -10.97 8.19
C THR A 162 -13.83 -11.66 7.05
N GLU A 163 -14.34 -12.78 6.53
CA GLU A 163 -13.73 -13.49 5.39
C GLU A 163 -13.81 -12.71 4.07
N ASP A 164 -14.87 -11.92 3.86
CA ASP A 164 -14.99 -11.06 2.68
C ASP A 164 -13.95 -9.93 2.73
N LEU A 165 -13.74 -9.34 3.91
CA LEU A 165 -12.73 -8.30 4.14
C LEU A 165 -11.31 -8.84 3.90
N LYS A 166 -11.00 -10.04 4.40
CA LYS A 166 -9.71 -10.71 4.14
C LYS A 166 -9.47 -10.88 2.63
N CYS A 167 -10.47 -11.37 1.93
CA CYS A 167 -10.41 -11.60 0.49
C CYS A 167 -10.25 -10.30 -0.30
N ALA A 168 -11.04 -9.29 0.05
CA ALA A 168 -11.03 -8.00 -0.62
C ALA A 168 -9.72 -7.23 -0.37
N ALA A 169 -9.15 -7.30 0.83
CA ALA A 169 -7.86 -6.74 1.16
C ALA A 169 -6.73 -7.40 0.35
N PHE A 170 -6.66 -8.74 0.36
CA PHE A 170 -5.68 -9.50 -0.43
C PHE A 170 -5.72 -9.14 -1.92
N VAL A 171 -6.92 -9.12 -2.50
CA VAL A 171 -7.10 -8.81 -3.92
C VAL A 171 -6.72 -7.36 -4.23
N SER A 172 -7.11 -6.41 -3.38
CA SER A 172 -6.75 -5.00 -3.55
C SER A 172 -5.24 -4.81 -3.51
N TYR A 173 -4.56 -5.51 -2.60
CA TYR A 173 -3.10 -5.55 -2.53
C TYR A 173 -2.47 -6.12 -3.80
N LYS A 174 -2.94 -7.29 -4.29
CA LYS A 174 -2.45 -7.90 -5.54
C LYS A 174 -2.60 -6.99 -6.76
N MET A 175 -3.66 -6.18 -6.77
CA MET A 175 -3.94 -5.20 -7.83
C MET A 175 -3.24 -3.86 -7.63
N LYS A 176 -2.43 -3.69 -6.57
CA LYS A 176 -1.76 -2.44 -6.19
C LYS A 176 -2.73 -1.26 -5.96
N ASP A 177 -3.98 -1.56 -5.61
CA ASP A 177 -4.98 -0.57 -5.22
C ASP A 177 -4.87 -0.33 -3.70
N TYR A 178 -3.77 0.33 -3.29
CA TYR A 178 -3.40 0.46 -1.88
C TYR A 178 -4.44 1.24 -1.07
N LYS A 179 -5.09 2.24 -1.68
CA LYS A 179 -6.17 2.99 -1.01
C LYS A 179 -7.35 2.09 -0.63
N LYS A 180 -7.78 1.21 -1.54
CA LYS A 180 -8.84 0.24 -1.26
C LYS A 180 -8.37 -0.83 -0.27
N CYS A 181 -7.12 -1.28 -0.41
CA CYS A 181 -6.50 -2.23 0.52
C CYS A 181 -6.54 -1.71 1.97
N ILE A 182 -6.07 -0.48 2.20
CA ILE A 182 -6.11 0.20 3.52
C ILE A 182 -7.53 0.20 4.09
N ALA A 183 -8.52 0.62 3.30
CA ALA A 183 -9.91 0.69 3.76
C ALA A 183 -10.45 -0.67 4.24
N PHE A 184 -10.14 -1.76 3.52
CA PHE A 184 -10.54 -3.11 3.93
C PHE A 184 -9.76 -3.62 5.15
N LEU A 185 -8.46 -3.36 5.24
CA LEU A 185 -7.62 -3.79 6.36
C LEU A 185 -7.99 -3.06 7.66
N GLU A 186 -8.29 -1.76 7.60
CA GLU A 186 -8.75 -0.99 8.76
C GLU A 186 -10.09 -1.53 9.29
N GLU A 187 -11.04 -1.83 8.39
CA GLU A 187 -12.32 -2.41 8.79
C GLU A 187 -12.16 -3.84 9.33
N LEU A 188 -11.29 -4.64 8.70
CA LEU A 188 -10.92 -5.97 9.20
C LEU A 188 -10.35 -5.88 10.62
N ARG A 189 -9.43 -4.95 10.88
CA ARG A 189 -8.85 -4.74 12.21
C ARG A 189 -9.92 -4.40 13.24
N LYS A 190 -10.81 -3.44 12.93
CA LYS A 190 -11.93 -3.08 13.83
C LYS A 190 -12.80 -4.30 14.16
N ARG A 191 -13.09 -5.13 13.16
CA ARG A 191 -13.90 -6.34 13.34
C ARG A 191 -13.19 -7.37 14.21
N LEU A 192 -11.92 -7.66 13.94
CA LEU A 192 -11.12 -8.60 14.74
C LEU A 192 -10.97 -8.15 16.19
N ILE A 193 -10.75 -6.85 16.45
CA ILE A 193 -10.71 -6.31 17.83
C ILE A 193 -12.04 -6.56 18.55
N LYS A 194 -13.17 -6.29 17.89
CA LYS A 194 -14.50 -6.53 18.46
C LYS A 194 -14.69 -8.02 18.77
N GLU A 195 -14.32 -8.91 17.85
CA GLU A 195 -14.41 -10.36 18.02
C GLU A 195 -13.48 -10.87 19.14
N ALA A 196 -12.27 -10.33 19.27
CA ALA A 196 -11.34 -10.68 20.33
C ALA A 196 -11.90 -10.35 21.73
N ILE A 197 -12.59 -9.22 21.86
CA ILE A 197 -13.26 -8.80 23.10
C ILE A 197 -14.39 -9.77 23.45
N THR A 198 -15.21 -10.16 22.47
CA THR A 198 -16.36 -11.06 22.68
C THR A 198 -15.93 -12.51 22.95
N ASN A 199 -15.00 -13.04 22.18
CA ASN A 199 -14.69 -14.48 22.15
C ASN A 199 -13.49 -14.88 23.03
N LYS A 200 -12.72 -13.93 23.57
CA LYS A 200 -11.50 -14.16 24.38
C LYS A 200 -10.48 -15.11 23.70
N SER A 201 -10.47 -15.19 22.37
CA SER A 201 -9.57 -16.07 21.62
C SER A 201 -8.14 -15.51 21.58
N LYS A 202 -7.14 -16.39 21.76
CA LYS A 202 -5.71 -16.03 21.63
C LYS A 202 -5.27 -15.90 20.17
N ASP A 203 -5.85 -16.68 19.26
CA ASP A 203 -5.45 -16.69 17.85
C ASP A 203 -5.84 -15.36 17.17
N ILE A 204 -7.03 -14.84 17.47
CA ILE A 204 -7.49 -13.52 16.96
C ILE A 204 -6.56 -12.39 17.42
N LYS A 205 -5.98 -12.49 18.63
CA LYS A 205 -5.03 -11.49 19.10
C LYS A 205 -3.77 -11.47 18.24
N LYS A 206 -3.23 -12.64 17.90
CA LYS A 206 -2.04 -12.74 17.03
C LYS A 206 -2.34 -12.13 15.65
N ASP A 207 -3.49 -12.45 15.07
CA ASP A 207 -3.93 -11.89 13.78
C ASP A 207 -4.00 -10.36 13.80
N ILE A 208 -4.47 -9.75 14.91
CA ILE A 208 -4.49 -8.29 15.06
C ILE A 208 -3.07 -7.71 15.06
N LEU A 209 -2.13 -8.32 15.80
CA LEU A 209 -0.76 -7.81 15.88
C LEU A 209 -0.05 -7.88 14.51
N GLU A 210 -0.22 -8.98 13.78
CA GLU A 210 0.33 -9.12 12.43
C GLU A 210 -0.34 -8.14 11.45
N LEU A 211 -1.67 -8.00 11.52
CA LEU A 211 -2.41 -7.04 10.69
C LEU A 211 -1.98 -5.58 10.94
N GLU A 212 -1.67 -5.21 12.18
CA GLU A 212 -1.19 -3.86 12.51
C GLU A 212 0.17 -3.56 11.85
N LYS A 213 1.09 -4.53 11.83
CA LYS A 213 2.39 -4.39 11.14
C LYS A 213 2.21 -4.25 9.63
N ASP A 214 1.32 -5.04 9.04
CA ASP A 214 1.01 -4.98 7.61
C ASP A 214 0.31 -3.67 7.22
N LEU A 215 -0.61 -3.16 8.06
CA LEU A 215 -1.24 -1.84 7.87
C LEU A 215 -0.20 -0.73 7.84
N ILE A 216 0.74 -0.72 8.80
CA ILE A 216 1.85 0.24 8.83
C ILE A 216 2.69 0.13 7.55
N SER A 217 3.02 -1.09 7.14
CA SER A 217 3.77 -1.36 5.92
C SER A 217 3.06 -0.83 4.67
N ILE A 218 1.73 -0.95 4.58
CA ILE A 218 0.95 -0.40 3.47
C ILE A 218 0.92 1.13 3.52
N TYR A 219 0.80 1.76 4.70
CA TYR A 219 0.88 3.22 4.80
C TYR A 219 2.26 3.74 4.37
N ILE A 220 3.35 3.05 4.73
CA ILE A 220 4.70 3.37 4.27
C ILE A 220 4.80 3.23 2.75
N LEU A 221 4.35 2.09 2.19
CA LEU A 221 4.41 1.81 0.75
C LEU A 221 3.58 2.80 -0.09
N SER A 222 2.48 3.31 0.47
CA SER A 222 1.58 4.28 -0.19
C SER A 222 1.95 5.75 0.08
N GLU A 223 3.07 6.01 0.76
CA GLU A 223 3.56 7.34 1.15
C GLU A 223 2.59 8.11 2.08
N GLU A 224 1.66 7.42 2.76
CA GLU A 224 0.70 7.96 3.71
C GLU A 224 1.30 8.05 5.14
N LEU A 225 2.51 8.61 5.25
CA LEU A 225 3.32 8.57 6.48
C LEU A 225 2.66 9.25 7.69
N ASN A 226 1.89 10.31 7.47
CA ASN A 226 1.15 10.96 8.55
C ASN A 226 0.05 10.06 9.14
N ILE A 227 -0.61 9.26 8.30
CA ILE A 227 -1.60 8.27 8.73
C ILE A 227 -0.89 7.16 9.50
N ALA A 228 0.25 6.66 9.00
CA ALA A 228 1.08 5.68 9.67
C ALA A 228 1.46 6.15 11.10
N LYS A 229 1.94 7.40 11.22
CA LYS A 229 2.29 8.01 12.50
C LYS A 229 1.12 8.00 13.48
N SER A 230 -0.03 8.54 13.08
CA SER A 230 -1.20 8.59 13.97
C SER A 230 -1.71 7.20 14.36
N PHE A 231 -1.66 6.24 13.43
CA PHE A 231 -2.06 4.86 13.69
C PHE A 231 -1.12 4.17 14.69
N ILE A 232 0.19 4.36 14.54
CA ILE A 232 1.20 3.86 15.48
C ILE A 232 1.02 4.47 16.87
N GLU A 233 0.76 5.77 16.95
CA GLU A 233 0.51 6.46 18.23
C GLU A 233 -0.74 5.90 18.93
N ASP A 234 -1.80 5.56 18.19
CA ASP A 234 -2.98 4.88 18.72
C ASP A 234 -2.64 3.50 19.31
N ILE A 235 -1.87 2.67 18.58
CA ILE A 235 -1.41 1.35 19.06
C ILE A 235 -0.59 1.49 20.34
N LEU A 236 0.40 2.39 20.35
CA LEU A 236 1.30 2.60 21.49
C LEU A 236 0.61 3.25 22.70
N SER A 237 -0.56 3.87 22.52
CA SER A 237 -1.37 4.39 23.63
C SER A 237 -2.00 3.29 24.50
N ASN A 238 -2.04 2.05 23.99
CA ASN A 238 -2.57 0.90 24.70
C ASN A 238 -1.66 0.46 25.86
N LYS A 239 -2.12 0.65 27.10
CA LYS A 239 -1.39 0.30 28.33
C LYS A 239 -1.07 -1.19 28.50
N PHE A 240 -1.73 -2.07 27.74
CA PHE A 240 -1.59 -3.52 27.82
C PHE A 240 -0.99 -4.12 26.54
N ILE A 241 -0.24 -3.33 25.78
CA ILE A 241 0.49 -3.80 24.61
C ILE A 241 1.48 -4.93 24.99
N ASP A 242 1.56 -5.95 24.13
CA ASP A 242 2.57 -7.00 24.26
C ASP A 242 3.97 -6.42 24.03
N LYS A 243 4.98 -6.86 24.80
CA LYS A 243 6.33 -6.27 24.73
C LYS A 243 7.04 -6.51 23.40
N ASN A 244 6.83 -7.65 22.76
CA ASN A 244 7.45 -7.93 21.46
C ASN A 244 6.77 -7.07 20.39
N HIS A 245 5.44 -6.95 20.45
CA HIS A 245 4.71 -6.05 19.56
C HIS A 245 5.10 -4.58 19.78
N GLU A 246 5.23 -4.14 21.05
CA GLU A 246 5.70 -2.79 21.36
C GLU A 246 7.09 -2.52 20.78
N PHE A 247 8.00 -3.50 20.82
CA PHE A 247 9.30 -3.39 20.18
C PHE A 247 9.19 -3.22 18.66
N ASP A 248 8.43 -4.08 17.99
CA ASP A 248 8.24 -4.04 16.54
C ASP A 248 7.60 -2.71 16.09
N ILE A 249 6.56 -2.26 16.80
CA ILE A 249 5.86 -1.00 16.51
C ILE A 249 6.76 0.21 16.76
N ASN A 250 7.57 0.21 17.83
CA ASN A 250 8.52 1.30 18.06
C ASN A 250 9.62 1.35 16.99
N LYS A 251 10.08 0.20 16.48
CA LYS A 251 11.05 0.13 15.36
C LYS A 251 10.47 0.79 14.11
N LEU A 252 9.24 0.43 13.73
CA LEU A 252 8.51 1.05 12.62
C LEU A 252 8.25 2.54 12.88
N TYR A 253 7.92 2.91 14.12
CA TYR A 253 7.67 4.31 14.48
C TYR A 253 8.90 5.18 14.27
N LEU A 254 10.07 4.68 14.69
CA LEU A 254 11.33 5.38 14.52
C LEU A 254 11.60 5.67 13.03
N PHE A 255 11.34 4.71 12.15
CA PHE A 255 11.47 4.88 10.70
C PHE A 255 10.45 5.89 10.14
N VAL A 256 9.18 5.82 10.55
CA VAL A 256 8.15 6.77 10.10
C VAL A 256 8.49 8.20 10.54
N LEU A 257 8.94 8.40 11.78
CA LEU A 257 9.38 9.72 12.27
C LEU A 257 10.61 10.23 11.52
N TYR A 258 11.56 9.34 11.20
CA TYR A 258 12.72 9.64 10.37
C TYR A 258 12.30 10.14 8.98
N LYS A 259 11.40 9.42 8.30
CA LYS A 259 10.93 9.81 6.96
C LYS A 259 10.05 11.07 6.96
N LEU A 260 9.36 11.37 8.05
CA LEU A 260 8.57 12.60 8.24
C LEU A 260 9.41 13.82 8.66
N GLU A 261 10.71 13.66 8.91
CA GLU A 261 11.59 14.74 9.39
C GLU A 261 11.15 15.32 10.76
N GLU A 262 10.47 14.52 11.59
CA GLU A 262 9.95 14.89 12.92
C GLU A 262 11.07 14.88 13.98
N SER A 263 12.08 15.73 13.77
CA SER A 263 13.38 15.72 14.45
C SER A 263 13.32 15.56 15.96
N GLU A 264 12.45 16.32 16.65
CA GLU A 264 12.34 16.26 18.12
C GLU A 264 11.77 14.93 18.62
N ARG A 265 10.69 14.46 17.98
CA ARG A 265 10.06 13.18 18.34
C ARG A 265 10.98 12.01 17.98
N PHE A 266 11.59 12.06 16.80
CA PHE A 266 12.59 11.09 16.35
C PHE A 266 13.73 10.99 17.36
N LYS A 267 14.38 12.11 17.73
CA LYS A 267 15.48 12.11 18.71
C LYS A 267 15.06 11.57 20.06
N SER A 268 13.86 11.94 20.54
CA SER A 268 13.31 11.43 21.80
C SER A 268 13.18 9.92 21.79
N LEU A 269 12.54 9.36 20.75
CA LEU A 269 12.36 7.91 20.61
C LEU A 269 13.70 7.21 20.36
N TYR A 270 14.56 7.75 19.50
CA TYR A 270 15.91 7.26 19.22
C TYR A 270 16.71 7.10 20.52
N ASN A 271 16.75 8.12 21.37
CA ASN A 271 17.50 8.05 22.64
C ASN A 271 16.87 7.08 23.64
N LYS A 272 15.53 6.99 23.68
CA LYS A 272 14.79 6.04 24.52
C LYS A 272 15.14 4.60 24.13
N LEU A 273 15.00 4.23 22.86
CA LEU A 273 15.26 2.88 22.37
C LEU A 273 16.75 2.53 22.45
N TYR A 274 17.63 3.51 22.19
CA TYR A 274 19.08 3.36 22.34
C TYR A 274 19.46 2.87 23.74
N SER A 275 18.90 3.54 24.76
CA SER A 275 19.17 3.25 26.17
C SER A 275 18.48 1.96 26.62
N LEU A 276 17.22 1.77 26.21
CA LEU A 276 16.40 0.62 26.60
C LEU A 276 16.99 -0.70 26.09
N TYR A 277 17.48 -0.72 24.85
CA TYR A 277 17.99 -1.92 24.18
C TYR A 277 19.51 -1.99 24.12
N LYS A 278 20.21 -1.05 24.77
CA LYS A 278 21.67 -1.03 24.91
C LYS A 278 22.36 -1.23 23.56
N ILE A 279 22.06 -0.34 22.62
CA ILE A 279 22.46 -0.47 21.20
C ILE A 279 23.98 -0.46 21.02
N ASN A 280 24.73 0.14 21.93
CA ASN A 280 26.20 0.10 21.95
C ASN A 280 26.81 -1.19 22.51
N GLU A 281 26.04 -2.05 23.18
CA GLU A 281 26.56 -3.28 23.75
C GLU A 281 26.59 -4.41 22.70
N SER A 282 27.57 -5.31 22.82
CA SER A 282 27.70 -6.50 21.98
C SER A 282 26.64 -7.56 22.35
N ASN A 283 25.40 -7.28 21.96
CA ASN A 283 24.24 -8.15 22.17
C ASN A 283 23.48 -8.35 20.85
N LYS A 284 23.49 -9.59 20.35
CA LYS A 284 22.85 -9.97 19.09
C LYS A 284 21.31 -9.97 19.11
N ASN A 285 20.67 -10.00 20.28
CA ASN A 285 19.20 -10.06 20.39
C ASN A 285 18.49 -8.86 19.74
N TYR A 286 19.20 -7.74 19.58
CA TYR A 286 18.68 -6.52 18.95
C TYR A 286 19.49 -6.15 17.71
N ALA A 287 20.04 -7.15 17.00
CA ALA A 287 20.86 -6.93 15.81
C ALA A 287 20.09 -6.15 14.72
N HIS A 288 18.82 -6.44 14.47
CA HIS A 288 18.03 -5.67 13.50
C HIS A 288 17.90 -4.19 13.87
N LEU A 289 17.65 -3.87 15.15
CA LEU A 289 17.58 -2.47 15.57
C LEU A 289 18.95 -1.78 15.48
N LYS A 290 20.03 -2.48 15.87
CA LYS A 290 21.41 -1.99 15.68
C LYS A 290 21.74 -1.74 14.19
N PHE A 291 21.26 -2.60 13.30
CA PHE A 291 21.40 -2.43 11.86
C PHE A 291 20.71 -1.14 11.40
N ASP A 292 19.48 -0.85 11.84
CA ASP A 292 18.82 0.41 11.53
C ASP A 292 19.58 1.64 12.07
N TYR A 293 20.10 1.56 13.30
CA TYR A 293 20.93 2.60 13.90
C TYR A 293 22.22 2.87 13.10
N SER A 294 22.72 1.86 12.38
CA SER A 294 23.88 2.03 11.50
C SER A 294 23.56 3.01 10.37
N PHE A 295 22.36 2.94 9.77
CA PHE A 295 21.90 3.90 8.76
C PHE A 295 21.54 5.26 9.35
N TYR A 296 20.80 5.28 10.47
CA TYR A 296 20.45 6.54 11.12
C TYR A 296 21.70 7.34 11.49
N SER A 297 22.69 6.70 12.10
CA SER A 297 23.95 7.37 12.47
C SER A 297 24.65 7.97 11.24
N TYR A 298 24.68 7.25 10.12
CA TYR A 298 25.28 7.75 8.88
C TYR A 298 24.61 9.03 8.37
N PHE A 299 23.27 9.00 8.22
CA PHE A 299 22.53 10.13 7.66
C PHE A 299 22.40 11.31 8.63
N LEU A 300 22.50 11.06 9.95
CA LEU A 300 22.63 12.11 10.96
C LEU A 300 24.06 12.70 11.02
N GLY A 301 25.02 12.15 10.27
CA GLY A 301 26.36 12.68 10.11
C GLY A 301 27.45 12.01 10.96
N ASP A 302 27.12 11.01 11.77
CA ASP A 302 28.07 10.25 12.57
C ASP A 302 28.50 8.96 11.85
N ILE A 303 29.39 9.13 10.87
CA ILE A 303 29.86 8.06 9.98
C ILE A 303 30.74 7.06 10.76
N GLU A 304 31.47 7.50 11.78
CA GLU A 304 32.29 6.63 12.63
C GLU A 304 31.40 5.70 13.47
N MET A 305 30.36 6.25 14.10
CA MET A 305 29.39 5.45 14.83
C MET A 305 28.66 4.46 13.92
N SER A 306 28.26 4.90 12.72
CA SER A 306 27.68 4.02 11.69
C SER A 306 28.59 2.84 11.38
N LYS A 307 29.87 3.10 11.09
CA LYS A 307 30.88 2.07 10.81
C LYS A 307 31.01 1.10 11.98
N ASN A 308 31.12 1.59 13.21
CA ASN A 308 31.25 0.76 14.41
C ASN A 308 30.05 -0.19 14.57
N TYR A 309 28.83 0.27 14.27
CA TYR A 309 27.65 -0.60 14.30
C TYR A 309 27.67 -1.66 13.19
N PHE A 310 28.05 -1.31 11.96
CA PHE A 310 28.19 -2.32 10.91
C PHE A 310 29.27 -3.36 11.23
N GLU A 311 30.40 -2.96 11.82
CA GLU A 311 31.43 -3.90 12.30
C GLU A 311 30.89 -4.83 13.39
N LEU A 312 30.09 -4.30 14.32
CA LEU A 312 29.43 -5.08 15.35
C LEU A 312 28.42 -6.07 14.76
N ILE A 313 27.56 -5.63 13.83
CA ILE A 313 26.61 -6.50 13.12
C ILE A 313 27.35 -7.62 12.38
N LYS A 314 28.43 -7.28 11.68
CA LYS A 314 29.27 -8.27 10.97
C LYS A 314 29.85 -9.30 11.94
N SER A 315 30.26 -8.89 13.14
CA SER A 315 30.82 -9.80 14.15
C SER A 315 29.81 -10.83 14.68
N PHE A 316 28.50 -10.59 14.53
CA PHE A 316 27.48 -11.53 14.97
C PHE A 316 27.30 -12.73 14.03
N ASP A 317 27.80 -12.64 12.79
CA ASP A 317 27.76 -13.71 11.79
C ASP A 317 26.35 -14.30 11.58
N MET A 318 25.34 -13.43 11.49
CA MET A 318 23.94 -13.83 11.33
C MET A 318 23.56 -13.93 9.85
N PRO A 319 23.07 -15.10 9.36
CA PRO A 319 22.81 -15.33 7.94
C PRO A 319 21.84 -14.35 7.28
N GLU A 320 20.90 -13.81 8.05
CA GLU A 320 19.90 -12.83 7.59
C GLU A 320 20.54 -11.53 7.08
N PHE A 321 21.75 -11.16 7.52
CA PHE A 321 22.45 -9.97 7.03
C PHE A 321 23.32 -10.22 5.79
N ASN A 322 23.46 -11.48 5.34
CA ASN A 322 24.28 -11.81 4.18
C ASN A 322 23.78 -11.13 2.89
N ILE A 323 22.50 -10.77 2.82
CA ILE A 323 21.90 -10.07 1.68
C ILE A 323 22.46 -8.65 1.49
N TYR A 324 23.06 -8.04 2.52
CA TYR A 324 23.50 -6.65 2.50
C TYR A 324 24.99 -6.45 2.17
N ASN A 325 25.75 -7.55 1.99
CA ASN A 325 27.20 -7.51 1.75
C ASN A 325 27.95 -6.51 2.66
N LEU A 326 27.99 -6.81 3.96
CA LEU A 326 28.52 -5.91 4.99
C LEU A 326 29.97 -5.47 4.72
N ASP A 327 30.77 -6.26 4.00
CA ASP A 327 32.12 -5.90 3.59
C ASP A 327 32.15 -4.71 2.62
N GLU A 328 31.27 -4.70 1.63
CA GLU A 328 31.15 -3.59 0.68
C GLU A 328 30.65 -2.31 1.36
N ILE A 329 29.71 -2.45 2.31
CA ILE A 329 29.26 -1.33 3.14
C ILE A 329 30.44 -0.72 3.90
N LEU A 330 31.23 -1.55 4.59
CA LEU A 330 32.39 -1.08 5.35
C LEU A 330 33.44 -0.44 4.44
N ASN A 331 33.66 -0.98 3.25
CA ASN A 331 34.55 -0.37 2.25
C ASN A 331 34.06 1.01 1.80
N TYR A 332 32.75 1.15 1.53
CA TYR A 332 32.13 2.44 1.23
C TYR A 332 32.33 3.44 2.37
N LEU A 333 31.99 3.07 3.61
CA LEU A 333 32.12 3.96 4.77
C LEU A 333 33.57 4.40 4.99
N ASN A 334 34.53 3.49 4.89
CA ASN A 334 35.95 3.83 4.98
C ASN A 334 36.39 4.82 3.88
N ALA A 335 35.89 4.65 2.65
CA ALA A 335 36.18 5.56 1.54
C ALA A 335 35.58 6.96 1.79
N VAL A 336 34.35 7.04 2.28
CA VAL A 336 33.69 8.31 2.62
C VAL A 336 34.38 9.01 3.80
N ILE A 337 34.80 8.28 4.84
CA ILE A 337 35.58 8.82 5.95
C ILE A 337 36.89 9.41 5.41
N LYS A 338 37.63 8.64 4.61
CA LYS A 338 38.89 9.10 3.99
C LYS A 338 38.68 10.35 3.15
N ALA A 339 37.66 10.35 2.27
CA ALA A 339 37.31 11.50 1.44
C ALA A 339 37.03 12.74 2.30
N THR A 340 36.20 12.57 3.33
CA THR A 340 35.84 13.66 4.27
C THR A 340 37.07 14.22 4.97
N THR A 341 37.98 13.37 5.45
CA THR A 341 39.23 13.82 6.09
C THR A 341 40.12 14.58 5.13
N VAL A 342 40.32 14.06 3.90
CA VAL A 342 41.22 14.68 2.92
C VAL A 342 40.66 16.02 2.43
N LEU A 343 39.38 16.06 2.02
CA LEU A 343 38.75 17.26 1.49
C LEU A 343 38.65 18.37 2.55
N ASN A 344 38.30 18.03 3.81
CA ASN A 344 38.31 19.02 4.89
C ASN A 344 39.70 19.57 5.16
N LYS A 345 40.74 18.72 5.12
CA LYS A 345 42.13 19.18 5.28
C LYS A 345 42.55 20.11 4.14
N LEU A 346 42.27 19.75 2.89
CA LEU A 346 42.58 20.59 1.73
C LEU A 346 41.88 21.95 1.81
N LYS A 347 40.64 21.96 2.31
CA LYS A 347 39.87 23.17 2.57
C LYS A 347 40.49 24.04 3.65
N GLU A 348 40.82 23.47 4.81
CA GLU A 348 41.46 24.21 5.92
C GLU A 348 42.80 24.83 5.51
N GLU A 349 43.54 24.14 4.65
CA GLU A 349 44.82 24.61 4.11
C GLU A 349 44.65 25.55 2.90
N ASN A 350 43.42 25.86 2.46
CA ASN A 350 43.10 26.63 1.24
C ASN A 350 43.74 26.08 -0.05
N LYS A 351 43.91 24.76 -0.15
CA LYS A 351 44.61 24.07 -1.25
C LYS A 351 43.70 23.54 -2.35
N LEU A 352 42.38 23.58 -2.18
CA LEU A 352 41.44 23.12 -3.22
C LEU A 352 41.55 23.92 -4.53
N GLY A 353 42.06 25.15 -4.48
CA GLY A 353 42.39 25.96 -5.65
C GLY A 353 43.73 25.62 -6.33
N GLU A 354 44.55 24.74 -5.76
CA GLU A 354 45.79 24.29 -6.40
C GLU A 354 45.47 23.41 -7.62
N GLU A 355 46.24 23.56 -8.70
CA GLU A 355 45.97 22.89 -9.99
C GLU A 355 45.82 21.36 -9.87
N LYS A 356 46.55 20.73 -8.95
CA LYS A 356 46.48 19.28 -8.68
C LYS A 356 45.20 18.82 -7.96
N TYR A 357 44.50 19.71 -7.25
CA TYR A 357 43.28 19.39 -6.47
C TYR A 357 42.04 20.08 -7.02
N LYS A 358 42.18 20.77 -8.15
CA LYS A 358 41.18 21.63 -8.75
C LYS A 358 39.85 20.91 -9.02
N ASN A 359 39.86 19.61 -9.31
CA ASN A 359 38.65 18.81 -9.53
C ASN A 359 38.45 17.74 -8.44
N ASP A 360 38.97 17.97 -7.24
CA ASP A 360 38.92 16.97 -6.20
C ASP A 360 37.57 16.96 -5.48
N ASN A 361 36.90 15.81 -5.47
CA ASN A 361 35.54 15.63 -4.99
C ASN A 361 35.36 14.25 -4.36
N TYR A 362 34.21 13.98 -3.74
CA TYR A 362 33.96 12.69 -3.08
C TYR A 362 34.04 11.49 -4.07
N GLU A 363 33.56 11.64 -5.30
CA GLU A 363 33.57 10.57 -6.32
C GLU A 363 34.99 10.15 -6.75
N ASN A 364 36.02 10.99 -6.55
CA ASN A 364 37.42 10.61 -6.80
C ASN A 364 37.97 9.62 -5.77
N TYR A 365 37.40 9.61 -4.56
CA TYR A 365 37.85 8.77 -3.45
C TYR A 365 36.99 7.52 -3.27
N VAL A 366 35.73 7.58 -3.71
CA VAL A 366 34.77 6.50 -3.56
C VAL A 366 34.51 5.87 -4.93
N GLY A 367 34.94 4.62 -5.10
CA GLY A 367 34.77 3.88 -6.36
C GLY A 367 33.30 3.74 -6.74
N LYS A 368 33.00 3.83 -8.05
CA LYS A 368 31.64 3.75 -8.60
C LYS A 368 30.86 2.52 -8.11
N GLU A 369 31.49 1.37 -8.06
CA GLU A 369 30.89 0.12 -7.57
C GLU A 369 30.46 0.24 -6.09
N ASN A 370 31.27 0.88 -5.25
CA ASN A 370 30.91 1.12 -3.84
C ASN A 370 29.69 2.05 -3.72
N ILE A 371 29.59 3.07 -4.59
CA ILE A 371 28.43 3.97 -4.62
C ILE A 371 27.18 3.19 -5.03
N GLU A 372 27.25 2.41 -6.11
CA GLU A 372 26.12 1.61 -6.59
C GLU A 372 25.66 0.57 -5.54
N ASN A 373 26.61 -0.05 -4.83
CA ASN A 373 26.30 -1.02 -3.78
C ASN A 373 25.72 -0.34 -2.54
N TRP A 374 26.21 0.85 -2.16
CA TRP A 374 25.60 1.65 -1.10
C TRP A 374 24.15 2.02 -1.41
N GLU A 375 23.83 2.48 -2.63
CA GLU A 375 22.44 2.77 -3.02
C GLU A 375 21.55 1.53 -2.94
N LYS A 376 22.01 0.38 -3.44
CA LYS A 376 21.27 -0.88 -3.36
C LYS A 376 21.00 -1.29 -1.90
N THR A 377 22.00 -1.12 -1.04
CA THR A 377 21.88 -1.41 0.38
C THR A 377 20.88 -0.48 1.07
N VAL A 378 20.94 0.84 0.83
CA VAL A 378 19.99 1.80 1.38
C VAL A 378 18.57 1.47 0.92
N ASN A 379 18.37 1.14 -0.36
CA ASN A 379 17.09 0.72 -0.89
C ASN A 379 16.57 -0.56 -0.20
N SER A 380 17.45 -1.54 0.00
CA SER A 380 17.10 -2.80 0.66
C SER A 380 16.75 -2.58 2.13
N TRP A 381 17.45 -1.68 2.81
CA TRP A 381 17.16 -1.28 4.19
C TRP A 381 15.81 -0.59 4.30
N GLU A 382 15.49 0.38 3.44
CA GLU A 382 14.17 1.03 3.44
C GLU A 382 13.04 0.01 3.18
N ILE A 383 13.24 -0.93 2.26
CA ILE A 383 12.28 -2.00 1.96
C ILE A 383 12.11 -2.94 3.17
N SER A 384 13.10 -3.10 4.04
CA SER A 384 13.02 -3.99 5.21
C SER A 384 11.97 -3.57 6.25
N PHE A 385 11.47 -2.33 6.20
CA PHE A 385 10.35 -1.86 7.04
C PHE A 385 8.97 -2.19 6.46
N ILE A 386 8.92 -2.83 5.30
CA ILE A 386 7.70 -3.19 4.61
C ILE A 386 7.58 -4.72 4.63
N ASN A 387 6.61 -5.23 5.38
CA ASN A 387 6.25 -6.64 5.42
C ASN A 387 4.74 -6.82 5.12
N PHE A 388 4.41 -7.82 4.31
CA PHE A 388 3.05 -8.16 3.92
C PHE A 388 2.74 -9.66 4.11
N ASP A 389 3.51 -10.35 4.96
CA ASP A 389 3.37 -11.78 5.21
C ASP A 389 1.95 -12.14 5.62
N TYR A 390 1.29 -11.32 6.44
CA TYR A 390 -0.07 -11.59 6.88
C TYR A 390 -1.08 -11.37 5.74
N ILE A 391 -1.02 -10.22 5.05
CA ILE A 391 -1.87 -9.91 3.88
C ILE A 391 -1.77 -11.03 2.86
N MET A 392 -0.55 -11.48 2.54
CA MET A 392 -0.27 -12.51 1.55
C MET A 392 -0.85 -13.88 1.91
N ASN A 393 -1.10 -14.13 3.19
CA ASN A 393 -1.67 -15.36 3.71
C ASN A 393 -3.15 -15.23 4.15
N LEU A 394 -3.80 -14.09 3.87
CA LEU A 394 -5.21 -13.88 4.20
C LEU A 394 -6.15 -14.86 3.49
N ILE A 395 -5.78 -15.31 2.28
CA ILE A 395 -6.54 -16.30 1.52
C ILE A 395 -5.61 -17.32 0.86
N GLU A 396 -6.14 -18.52 0.65
CA GLU A 396 -5.54 -19.54 -0.20
C GLU A 396 -6.12 -19.46 -1.62
N VAL A 397 -5.23 -19.41 -2.62
CA VAL A 397 -5.59 -19.41 -4.05
C VAL A 397 -5.60 -20.87 -4.54
N GLN A 398 -6.77 -21.37 -4.89
CA GLN A 398 -7.04 -22.79 -5.17
C GLN A 398 -6.87 -23.16 -6.65
N LYS A 399 -7.31 -22.29 -7.58
CA LYS A 399 -7.29 -22.54 -9.05
C LYS A 399 -7.88 -23.91 -9.43
N THR A 400 -9.09 -24.18 -8.96
CA THR A 400 -9.82 -25.43 -9.18
C THR A 400 -10.87 -25.36 -10.30
N MET A 401 -11.17 -24.18 -10.83
CA MET A 401 -12.20 -23.95 -11.85
C MET A 401 -11.65 -23.32 -13.13
N ASP A 402 -12.26 -23.65 -14.27
CA ASP A 402 -12.02 -22.98 -15.54
C ASP A 402 -12.86 -21.69 -15.66
N ILE A 403 -12.44 -20.68 -14.90
CA ILE A 403 -13.12 -19.39 -14.84
C ILE A 403 -13.22 -18.72 -16.21
N ASP A 404 -12.17 -18.83 -17.04
CA ASP A 404 -12.13 -18.14 -18.33
C ASP A 404 -13.17 -18.71 -19.29
N ASN A 405 -13.29 -20.04 -19.38
CA ASN A 405 -14.34 -20.67 -20.19
C ASN A 405 -15.75 -20.31 -19.71
N ILE A 406 -15.97 -20.25 -18.39
CA ILE A 406 -17.28 -19.84 -17.84
C ILE A 406 -17.60 -18.39 -18.21
N LEU A 407 -16.65 -17.47 -18.02
CA LEU A 407 -16.84 -16.05 -18.33
C LEU A 407 -17.06 -15.81 -19.83
N GLU A 408 -16.32 -16.53 -20.69
CA GLU A 408 -16.48 -16.48 -22.14
C GLU A 408 -17.88 -16.98 -22.56
N SER A 409 -18.33 -18.12 -22.02
CA SER A 409 -19.67 -18.67 -22.28
C SER A 409 -20.80 -17.70 -21.92
N LEU A 410 -20.57 -16.85 -20.90
CA LEU A 410 -21.52 -15.84 -20.43
C LEU A 410 -21.34 -14.46 -21.11
N LYS A 411 -20.39 -14.34 -22.04
CA LYS A 411 -20.01 -13.10 -22.75
C LYS A 411 -19.62 -11.97 -21.81
N ILE A 412 -18.89 -12.28 -20.75
CA ILE A 412 -18.38 -11.29 -19.79
C ILE A 412 -17.00 -10.86 -20.25
N ALA A 413 -16.94 -9.71 -20.91
CA ALA A 413 -15.66 -9.10 -21.25
C ALA A 413 -14.93 -8.62 -20.00
N GLU A 414 -13.62 -8.87 -19.93
CA GLU A 414 -12.74 -8.12 -19.06
C GLU A 414 -12.77 -6.64 -19.47
N LYS A 415 -13.62 -5.83 -18.83
CA LYS A 415 -13.54 -4.37 -18.98
C LYS A 415 -12.33 -3.88 -18.18
N GLY A 416 -11.16 -3.92 -18.81
CA GLY A 416 -9.98 -3.20 -18.34
C GLY A 416 -10.13 -1.72 -18.67
N ASN A 417 -10.01 -0.85 -17.67
CA ASN A 417 -9.53 0.50 -17.93
C ASN A 417 -8.05 0.35 -18.36
N PRO A 418 -7.67 0.76 -19.58
CA PRO A 418 -6.26 0.89 -19.91
C PRO A 418 -5.67 1.95 -18.97
N ASN A 419 -4.55 1.64 -18.32
CA ASN A 419 -3.76 2.62 -17.61
C ASN A 419 -3.47 3.79 -18.57
N ASN A 420 -4.01 4.96 -18.24
CA ASN A 420 -3.65 6.22 -18.87
C ASN A 420 -2.22 6.56 -18.44
N ASN A 421 -1.22 5.96 -19.09
CA ASN A 421 0.14 6.49 -19.07
C ASN A 421 0.15 7.77 -19.91
N ILE A 422 -0.40 8.84 -19.34
CA ILE A 422 -0.20 10.19 -19.86
C ILE A 422 1.26 10.51 -19.57
N THR A 423 2.10 10.45 -20.61
CA THR A 423 3.46 10.98 -20.53
C THR A 423 3.35 12.49 -20.41
N ILE A 424 3.33 12.99 -19.16
CA ILE A 424 3.33 14.43 -18.88
C ILE A 424 4.70 14.95 -19.29
N ALA A 425 4.78 15.68 -20.42
CA ALA A 425 6.00 16.37 -20.81
C ALA A 425 6.30 17.48 -19.78
N TYR A 426 7.38 17.34 -19.01
CA TYR A 426 7.78 18.34 -18.03
C TYR A 426 8.48 19.51 -18.73
N LYS A 427 8.09 20.74 -18.40
CA LYS A 427 8.70 21.98 -18.91
C LYS A 427 10.19 22.09 -18.56
N VAL A 428 10.60 21.45 -17.46
CA VAL A 428 12.00 21.35 -17.04
C VAL A 428 12.88 20.71 -18.11
N ASP A 429 12.37 19.83 -18.97
CA ASP A 429 13.19 19.21 -20.03
C ASP A 429 13.65 20.19 -21.11
N LYS A 430 12.93 21.30 -21.28
CA LYS A 430 13.31 22.33 -22.25
C LYS A 430 14.58 23.10 -21.85
N ILE A 431 14.99 23.03 -20.59
CA ILE A 431 16.19 23.77 -20.15
C ILE A 431 17.45 23.21 -20.82
N PHE A 432 17.46 21.91 -21.17
CA PHE A 432 18.60 21.21 -21.75
C PHE A 432 19.00 21.74 -23.12
N SER A 433 18.06 22.30 -23.88
CA SER A 433 18.32 22.90 -25.20
C SER A 433 18.77 24.36 -25.15
N LEU A 434 18.76 25.00 -23.97
CA LEU A 434 19.17 26.40 -23.85
C LEU A 434 20.68 26.54 -24.04
N ASP A 435 21.15 27.68 -24.54
CA ASP A 435 22.55 28.05 -24.35
C ASP A 435 22.78 28.57 -22.91
N ARG A 436 24.04 28.78 -22.54
CA ARG A 436 24.40 29.25 -21.18
C ARG A 436 23.76 30.60 -20.85
N MET A 437 23.70 31.53 -21.81
CA MET A 437 23.18 32.88 -21.58
C MET A 437 21.67 32.90 -21.39
N SER A 438 20.96 32.09 -22.17
CA SER A 438 19.51 31.88 -22.08
C SER A 438 19.16 31.16 -20.78
N PHE A 439 19.93 30.15 -20.39
CA PHE A 439 19.78 29.47 -19.10
C PHE A 439 20.04 30.43 -17.92
N LYS A 440 21.12 31.22 -17.98
CA LYS A 440 21.42 32.27 -17.00
C LYS A 440 20.29 33.28 -16.87
N LYS A 441 19.72 33.73 -17.99
CA LYS A 441 18.56 34.65 -18.00
C LYS A 441 17.35 34.02 -17.33
N LEU A 442 17.08 32.74 -17.62
CA LEU A 442 16.01 31.98 -16.97
C LEU A 442 16.23 31.89 -15.45
N CYS A 443 17.42 31.51 -14.98
CA CYS A 443 17.76 31.45 -13.56
C CYS A 443 17.57 32.82 -12.88
N GLY A 444 18.02 33.90 -13.53
CA GLY A 444 17.82 35.26 -13.05
C GLY A 444 16.34 35.67 -12.95
N ASN A 445 15.49 35.22 -13.88
CA ASN A 445 14.04 35.43 -13.80
C ASN A 445 13.43 34.69 -12.61
N ILE A 446 13.77 33.40 -12.43
CA ILE A 446 13.30 32.59 -11.31
C ILE A 446 13.72 33.22 -9.98
N MET A 447 14.96 33.70 -9.89
CA MET A 447 15.44 34.42 -8.71
C MET A 447 14.57 35.62 -8.38
N LYS A 448 14.19 36.43 -9.38
CA LYS A 448 13.32 37.60 -9.18
C LYS A 448 11.86 37.23 -8.87
N SER A 449 11.33 36.20 -9.52
CA SER A 449 9.90 35.89 -9.51
C SER A 449 9.49 34.91 -8.41
N LYS A 450 10.33 33.92 -8.10
CA LYS A 450 10.04 32.83 -7.13
C LYS A 450 10.88 32.90 -5.86
N PHE A 451 12.05 33.56 -5.91
CA PHE A 451 12.92 33.78 -4.76
C PHE A 451 13.04 35.27 -4.42
N SER A 452 11.93 36.02 -4.50
CA SER A 452 11.91 37.48 -4.29
C SER A 452 12.44 37.94 -2.92
N ASP A 453 12.45 37.04 -1.93
CA ASP A 453 13.00 37.29 -0.60
C ASP A 453 14.55 37.18 -0.54
N TYR A 454 15.19 36.85 -1.66
CA TYR A 454 16.65 36.71 -1.78
C TYR A 454 17.21 37.81 -2.67
N VAL A 455 18.22 38.54 -2.17
CA VAL A 455 18.96 39.54 -2.94
C VAL A 455 20.25 38.93 -3.44
N ILE A 456 20.47 38.95 -4.74
CA ILE A 456 21.74 38.54 -5.35
C ILE A 456 22.82 39.56 -4.98
N VAL A 457 23.84 39.07 -4.28
CA VAL A 457 25.05 39.84 -3.92
C VAL A 457 26.02 39.81 -5.10
N GLN A 458 26.30 38.61 -5.60
CA GLN A 458 27.18 38.39 -6.74
C GLN A 458 26.88 37.03 -7.38
N GLU A 459 27.28 36.89 -8.63
CA GLU A 459 27.44 35.57 -9.24
C GLU A 459 28.67 34.90 -8.64
N TYR A 460 28.52 33.63 -8.28
CA TYR A 460 29.62 32.84 -7.77
C TYR A 460 30.12 31.91 -8.87
N THR A 461 31.36 32.14 -9.26
CA THR A 461 32.10 31.18 -10.07
C THR A 461 33.04 30.45 -9.15
N ASP A 462 32.87 29.14 -9.06
CA ASP A 462 33.83 28.30 -8.38
C ASP A 462 35.19 28.42 -9.09
N ALA A 463 36.21 28.86 -8.36
CA ALA A 463 37.58 28.94 -8.88
C ALA A 463 38.19 27.54 -9.08
N THR A 464 37.64 26.54 -8.41
CA THR A 464 38.11 25.15 -8.38
C THR A 464 37.43 24.31 -9.48
N HIS A 465 36.13 24.40 -9.76
CA HIS A 465 35.45 23.57 -10.79
C HIS A 465 35.06 24.29 -12.10
N PRO A 466 35.99 24.79 -12.95
CA PRO A 466 35.63 25.44 -14.23
C PRO A 466 35.17 24.45 -15.32
N ALA A 467 35.35 23.14 -15.14
CA ALA A 467 35.04 22.13 -16.16
C ALA A 467 33.53 21.97 -16.47
N ASN A 468 32.64 22.43 -15.58
CA ASN A 468 31.18 22.42 -15.78
C ASN A 468 30.58 23.81 -16.05
N SER A 469 31.40 24.80 -16.42
CA SER A 469 31.04 26.23 -16.47
C SER A 469 29.83 26.62 -17.34
N GLY A 470 29.31 25.72 -18.19
CA GLY A 470 28.11 25.91 -19.00
C GLY A 470 26.82 25.29 -18.46
N GLU A 471 26.88 24.39 -17.48
CA GLU A 471 25.71 23.64 -16.97
C GLU A 471 25.19 24.17 -15.64
N GLU A 472 25.85 25.17 -15.08
CA GLU A 472 25.57 25.64 -13.73
C GLU A 472 25.56 27.17 -13.66
N ILE A 473 24.62 27.70 -12.87
CA ILE A 473 24.53 29.11 -12.57
C ILE A 473 24.39 29.26 -11.05
N ASN A 474 25.37 29.89 -10.41
CA ASN A 474 25.41 30.04 -8.97
C ASN A 474 25.33 31.51 -8.55
N TYR A 475 24.52 31.77 -7.53
CA TYR A 475 24.33 33.08 -6.93
C TYR A 475 24.64 33.03 -5.45
N LEU A 476 25.45 33.98 -4.99
CA LEU A 476 25.53 34.29 -3.56
C LEU A 476 24.45 35.31 -3.23
N THR A 477 23.66 35.01 -2.22
CA THR A 477 22.45 35.77 -1.90
C THR A 477 22.34 36.06 -0.41
N TYR A 478 21.62 37.13 -0.05
CA TYR A 478 21.14 37.35 1.31
C TYR A 478 19.62 37.15 1.37
N ASN A 479 19.14 36.50 2.42
CA ASN A 479 17.71 36.46 2.72
C ASN A 479 17.27 37.75 3.44
N ILE A 480 16.22 38.41 2.95
CA ILE A 480 15.70 39.68 3.47
C ILE A 480 14.71 39.47 4.63
N LYS A 481 14.06 38.30 4.73
CA LYS A 481 13.01 38.02 5.74
C LYS A 481 13.55 37.70 7.13
N GLY A 482 14.85 37.47 7.29
CA GLY A 482 15.48 37.17 8.58
C GLY A 482 16.03 38.42 9.28
N SER A 483 16.06 38.39 10.62
CA SER A 483 16.74 39.42 11.43
C SER A 483 18.26 39.40 11.27
N LYS A 484 18.83 38.29 10.77
CA LYS A 484 20.24 38.14 10.40
C LYS A 484 20.38 38.04 8.87
N LYS A 485 21.27 38.86 8.31
CA LYS A 485 21.74 38.70 6.92
C LYS A 485 22.66 37.49 6.86
N GLU A 486 22.12 36.35 6.46
CA GLU A 486 22.89 35.12 6.24
C GLU A 486 23.16 34.95 4.75
N LEU A 487 24.43 34.68 4.41
CA LEU A 487 24.85 34.44 3.04
C LEU A 487 24.46 33.01 2.64
N ILE A 488 23.76 32.87 1.51
CA ILE A 488 23.20 31.61 1.02
C ILE A 488 23.64 31.43 -0.43
N LEU A 489 24.20 30.26 -0.74
CA LEU A 489 24.57 29.88 -2.10
C LEU A 489 23.38 29.20 -2.79
N ILE A 490 22.89 29.76 -3.88
CA ILE A 490 21.84 29.16 -4.70
C ILE A 490 22.46 28.70 -6.01
N SER A 491 22.38 27.40 -6.29
CA SER A 491 22.95 26.77 -7.48
C SER A 491 21.86 26.16 -8.34
N PHE A 492 21.74 26.65 -9.58
CA PHE A 492 20.91 26.04 -10.61
C PHE A 492 21.78 25.12 -11.46
N LYS A 493 21.36 23.86 -11.59
CA LYS A 493 22.03 22.86 -12.41
C LYS A 493 21.20 22.54 -13.66
N ARG A 494 21.90 22.15 -14.72
CA ARG A 494 21.35 21.63 -15.98
C ARG A 494 21.91 20.24 -16.30
N TRP A 495 22.18 19.45 -15.27
CA TRP A 495 22.77 18.13 -15.47
C TRP A 495 21.79 17.19 -16.17
N GLN A 496 22.29 16.48 -17.19
CA GLN A 496 21.57 15.39 -17.86
C GLN A 496 21.89 14.04 -17.19
N LYS A 497 21.72 13.95 -15.87
CA LYS A 497 21.82 12.69 -15.11
C LYS A 497 20.44 12.05 -14.95
N SER A 498 20.38 10.76 -14.64
CA SER A 498 19.13 10.09 -14.24
C SER A 498 18.68 10.56 -12.85
N GLU A 499 19.63 10.70 -11.93
CA GLU A 499 19.42 11.13 -10.54
C GLU A 499 20.68 11.80 -9.96
N ILE A 500 20.54 12.43 -8.80
CA ILE A 500 21.63 12.95 -7.97
C ILE A 500 21.85 12.00 -6.78
N GLY A 501 23.08 11.49 -6.67
CA GLY A 501 23.53 10.69 -5.52
C GLY A 501 24.01 11.53 -4.35
N GLU A 502 24.17 10.91 -3.19
CA GLU A 502 24.49 11.58 -1.92
C GLU A 502 25.86 12.28 -1.93
N LEU A 503 26.88 11.67 -2.55
CA LEU A 503 28.21 12.27 -2.67
C LEU A 503 28.20 13.60 -3.44
N MET A 504 27.37 13.73 -4.49
CA MET A 504 27.22 14.99 -5.22
C MET A 504 26.58 16.09 -4.35
N VAL A 505 25.70 15.70 -3.43
CA VAL A 505 25.11 16.64 -2.46
C VAL A 505 26.18 17.08 -1.44
N ARG A 506 27.07 16.17 -1.02
CA ARG A 506 28.22 16.50 -0.17
C ARG A 506 29.19 17.46 -0.87
N ASP A 507 29.48 17.24 -2.14
CA ASP A 507 30.30 18.16 -2.95
C ASP A 507 29.65 19.55 -3.01
N PHE A 508 28.33 19.62 -3.19
CA PHE A 508 27.61 20.89 -3.12
C PHE A 508 27.73 21.56 -1.74
N LEU A 509 27.66 20.80 -0.64
CA LEU A 509 27.86 21.35 0.72
C LEU A 509 29.28 21.92 0.90
N MET A 510 30.28 21.29 0.30
CA MET A 510 31.66 21.78 0.31
C MET A 510 31.73 23.14 -0.39
N MET A 511 31.15 23.24 -1.59
CA MET A 511 31.04 24.49 -2.35
C MET A 511 30.29 25.60 -1.58
N VAL A 512 29.20 25.26 -0.87
CA VAL A 512 28.49 26.19 0.02
C VAL A 512 29.48 26.78 1.03
N SER A 513 30.26 25.92 1.69
CA SER A 513 31.20 26.37 2.71
C SER A 513 32.37 27.18 2.15
N GLU A 514 32.88 26.83 0.97
CA GLU A 514 33.97 27.56 0.29
C GLU A 514 33.55 28.94 -0.19
N SER A 515 32.29 29.07 -0.61
CA SER A 515 31.73 30.37 -0.99
C SER A 515 31.51 31.32 0.20
N GLY A 516 31.78 30.86 1.44
CA GLY A 516 31.52 31.59 2.67
C GLY A 516 30.04 31.64 3.07
N ALA A 517 29.17 30.92 2.35
CA ALA A 517 27.76 30.81 2.66
C ALA A 517 27.53 29.90 3.87
N LYS A 518 26.48 30.19 4.65
CA LYS A 518 26.07 29.37 5.80
C LYS A 518 25.24 28.15 5.39
N SER A 519 24.49 28.28 4.30
CA SER A 519 23.61 27.25 3.76
C SER A 519 23.51 27.36 2.24
N GLY A 520 23.01 26.28 1.63
CA GLY A 520 22.89 26.14 0.18
C GLY A 520 21.50 25.76 -0.28
N VAL A 521 21.13 26.22 -1.47
CA VAL A 521 19.96 25.75 -2.21
C VAL A 521 20.42 25.17 -3.55
N LEU A 522 20.23 23.87 -3.75
CA LEU A 522 20.49 23.19 -5.01
C LEU A 522 19.18 23.06 -5.79
N ILE A 523 19.15 23.48 -7.04
CA ILE A 523 17.99 23.38 -7.91
C ILE A 523 18.39 22.55 -9.13
N ALA A 524 17.82 21.35 -9.25
CA ALA A 524 18.25 20.37 -10.25
C ALA A 524 17.08 19.77 -11.04
N PRO A 525 17.29 19.40 -12.32
CA PRO A 525 16.24 18.89 -13.20
C PRO A 525 16.04 17.37 -13.09
N VAL A 526 16.57 16.76 -12.03
CA VAL A 526 16.61 15.31 -11.81
C VAL A 526 16.09 15.00 -10.41
N GLU A 527 15.73 13.74 -10.17
CA GLU A 527 15.33 13.30 -8.84
C GLU A 527 16.58 12.99 -7.98
N LEU A 528 16.38 12.90 -6.67
CA LEU A 528 17.40 12.44 -5.73
C LEU A 528 17.36 10.91 -5.62
N SER A 529 18.52 10.27 -5.50
CA SER A 529 18.60 8.89 -5.04
C SER A 529 18.08 8.77 -3.60
N ASN A 530 17.78 7.57 -3.13
CA ASN A 530 17.24 7.40 -1.77
C ASN A 530 18.25 7.79 -0.69
N SER A 531 19.54 7.50 -0.88
CA SER A 531 20.59 7.99 0.03
C SER A 531 20.65 9.52 0.04
N ALA A 532 20.52 10.17 -1.12
CA ALA A 532 20.57 11.62 -1.25
C ALA A 532 19.35 12.28 -0.59
N LYS A 533 18.14 11.72 -0.76
CA LYS A 533 16.94 12.17 -0.05
C LYS A 533 17.15 12.12 1.46
N SER A 534 17.60 10.98 1.97
CA SER A 534 17.85 10.73 3.39
C SER A 534 18.93 11.65 3.97
N TYR A 535 19.97 11.94 3.21
CA TYR A 535 21.02 12.89 3.60
C TYR A 535 20.52 14.35 3.63
N VAL A 536 19.78 14.77 2.60
CA VAL A 536 19.24 16.14 2.50
C VAL A 536 18.21 16.41 3.60
N SER A 537 17.30 15.48 3.84
CA SER A 537 16.21 15.64 4.81
C SER A 537 16.70 15.83 6.26
N HIS A 538 17.91 15.34 6.56
CA HIS A 538 18.52 15.43 7.88
C HIS A 538 19.67 16.44 7.95
N ASN A 539 19.85 17.27 6.92
CA ASN A 539 20.91 18.27 6.85
C ASN A 539 20.33 19.69 6.69
N GLU A 540 20.25 20.42 7.80
CA GLU A 540 19.70 21.78 7.85
C GLU A 540 20.48 22.81 7.00
N LYS A 541 21.71 22.50 6.55
CA LYS A 541 22.53 23.41 5.75
C LYS A 541 22.21 23.37 4.26
N ILE A 542 21.43 22.38 3.79
CA ILE A 542 21.16 22.19 2.36
C ILE A 542 19.66 22.08 2.15
N ARG A 543 19.18 22.76 1.12
CA ARG A 543 17.85 22.53 0.57
C ARG A 543 17.98 22.14 -0.89
N VAL A 544 17.25 21.12 -1.31
CA VAL A 544 17.22 20.70 -2.72
C VAL A 544 15.82 20.91 -3.29
N TYR A 545 15.75 21.49 -4.49
CA TYR A 545 14.56 21.50 -5.34
C TYR A 545 14.76 20.45 -6.43
N THR A 546 14.02 19.34 -6.33
CA THR A 546 14.10 18.23 -7.30
C THR A 546 13.38 18.59 -8.60
N ARG A 547 13.47 17.70 -9.59
CA ARG A 547 12.84 17.85 -10.92
C ARG A 547 11.40 18.36 -10.87
N SER A 548 10.53 17.76 -10.04
CA SER A 548 9.12 18.17 -9.93
C SER A 548 8.96 19.59 -9.39
N GLN A 549 9.75 19.95 -8.37
CA GLN A 549 9.74 21.27 -7.74
C GLN A 549 10.35 22.32 -8.68
N PHE A 550 11.44 21.99 -9.37
CA PHE A 550 12.03 22.85 -10.39
C PHE A 550 11.04 23.09 -11.54
N ASN A 551 10.38 22.03 -12.03
CA ASN A 551 9.32 22.18 -13.02
C ASN A 551 8.19 23.13 -12.55
N ASN A 552 7.85 23.09 -11.26
CA ASN A 552 6.88 24.03 -10.68
C ASN A 552 7.39 25.48 -10.68
N LEU A 553 8.68 25.71 -10.41
CA LEU A 553 9.30 27.05 -10.51
C LEU A 553 9.21 27.60 -11.94
N LEU A 554 9.22 26.73 -12.95
CA LEU A 554 9.17 27.08 -14.37
C LEU A 554 7.76 27.34 -14.92
N LYS A 555 6.68 27.11 -14.16
CA LYS A 555 5.29 27.15 -14.67
C LYS A 555 4.97 28.42 -15.47
N ASP A 556 5.43 29.58 -15.00
CA ASP A 556 5.12 30.89 -15.60
C ASP A 556 6.21 31.42 -16.55
N GLU A 557 7.34 30.73 -16.66
CA GLU A 557 8.49 31.18 -17.46
C GLU A 557 8.28 30.90 -18.97
N LYS A 558 8.76 31.77 -19.86
CA LYS A 558 8.75 31.47 -21.30
C LYS A 558 10.05 30.75 -21.67
N ILE A 559 9.95 29.46 -22.02
CA ILE A 559 11.07 28.57 -22.42
C ILE A 559 10.74 27.88 -23.74
#